data_AF-T0ZY93-F1
#
_entry.id   AF-T0ZY93-F1
#
_cell.length_a   1.000
_cell.length_b   1.000
_cell.length_c   1.000
_cell.angle_alpha   90.00
_cell.angle_beta   90.00
_cell.angle_gamma   90.00
#
_symmetry.space_group_name_H-M   'P 1'
#
loop_
_entity.id
_entity.type
_entity.pdbx_description
1 polymer ?
#
loop_
_entity_poly.entity_id
_entity_poly.type
_entity_poly.pdbx_seq_one_letter_code
_entity_poly.pdbx_strand_id
1 'polypeptide(L)'
;MLFASEIKAILAVAPQSAALDVHGLAQIFTFWATVGSRTAFEGISSLPPGHLLIVENGTERLERYWDWTFPARGEGANLSIETAAEALRSLLSDAVRLQLRADVRVGAYLSGGLDSSGIAALARQTAGELQTFSITFDEAEYDEGRFQRQMAEHLGVKHAALRCTARDIGEAFPDLIWHTESPILRTAPAPLML
;
A
#
# COMPACT_ATOMS: atom_id res chain seq x y z
N MET A 1 12.96 6.71 -25.18
CA MET A 1 12.63 6.39 -23.78
C MET A 1 11.39 5.53 -23.75
N LEU A 2 11.38 4.45 -22.98
CA LEU A 2 10.16 3.70 -22.65
C LEU A 2 9.71 4.15 -21.25
N PHE A 3 8.41 4.37 -21.07
CA PHE A 3 7.82 4.72 -19.79
C PHE A 3 6.52 3.93 -19.61
N ALA A 4 6.38 3.28 -18.47
CA ALA A 4 5.19 2.55 -18.08
C ALA A 4 5.08 2.53 -16.56
N SER A 5 3.87 2.35 -16.05
CA SER A 5 3.62 2.12 -14.62
C SER A 5 4.02 0.73 -14.14
N GLU A 6 4.31 -0.19 -15.08
CA GLU A 6 4.59 -1.59 -14.83
C GLU A 6 5.77 -2.06 -15.68
N ILE A 7 6.72 -2.77 -15.06
CA ILE A 7 7.93 -3.29 -15.67
C ILE A 7 7.59 -4.28 -16.79
N LYS A 8 6.59 -5.14 -16.60
CA LYS A 8 6.15 -6.12 -17.61
C LYS A 8 5.68 -5.48 -18.91
N ALA A 9 5.16 -4.25 -18.87
CA ALA A 9 4.82 -3.51 -20.08
C ALA A 9 6.08 -3.07 -20.85
N ILE A 10 7.15 -2.70 -20.14
CA ILE A 10 8.46 -2.41 -20.76
C ILE A 10 9.05 -3.70 -21.34
N LEU A 11 9.03 -4.80 -20.58
CA LEU A 11 9.58 -6.09 -21.00
C LEU A 11 8.81 -6.71 -22.18
N ALA A 12 7.53 -6.41 -22.35
CA ALA A 12 6.76 -6.84 -23.53
C ALA A 12 7.31 -6.24 -24.84
N VAL A 13 7.90 -5.05 -24.79
CA VAL A 13 8.49 -4.37 -25.96
C VAL A 13 10.01 -4.56 -26.03
N ALA A 14 10.67 -4.72 -24.89
CA ALA A 14 12.10 -4.90 -24.76
C ALA A 14 12.44 -6.14 -23.89
N PRO A 15 12.13 -7.36 -24.35
CA PRO A 15 12.34 -8.58 -23.56
C PRO A 15 13.82 -8.83 -23.23
N GLN A 16 14.75 -8.30 -24.04
CA GLN A 16 16.18 -8.32 -23.77
C GLN A 16 16.59 -7.57 -22.49
N SER A 17 15.73 -6.70 -21.95
CA SER A 17 15.95 -5.96 -20.71
C SER A 17 15.53 -6.72 -19.45
N ALA A 18 15.17 -8.00 -19.56
CA ALA A 18 14.77 -8.85 -18.43
C ALA A 18 15.95 -9.32 -17.53
N ALA A 19 17.17 -8.81 -17.74
CA ALA A 19 18.31 -9.13 -16.90
C ALA A 19 18.09 -8.63 -15.47
N LEU A 20 18.44 -9.45 -14.48
CA LEU A 20 18.28 -9.11 -13.06
C LEU A 20 19.45 -8.25 -12.58
N ASP A 21 19.14 -7.16 -11.88
CA ASP A 21 20.13 -6.31 -11.24
C ASP A 21 20.55 -6.90 -9.89
N VAL A 22 21.76 -7.48 -9.83
CA VAL A 22 22.32 -8.09 -8.62
C VAL A 22 22.39 -7.14 -7.44
N HIS A 23 22.59 -5.84 -7.67
CA HIS A 23 22.59 -4.84 -6.60
C HIS A 23 21.17 -4.51 -6.13
N GLY A 24 20.21 -4.45 -7.05
CA GLY A 24 18.80 -4.31 -6.73
C GLY A 24 18.30 -5.47 -5.88
N LEU A 25 18.62 -6.70 -6.27
CA LEU A 25 18.32 -7.90 -5.50
C LEU A 25 18.98 -7.88 -4.12
N ALA A 26 20.27 -7.55 -4.04
CA ALA A 26 20.98 -7.45 -2.75
C ALA A 26 20.30 -6.42 -1.82
N GLN A 27 19.86 -5.27 -2.35
CA GLN A 27 19.12 -4.28 -1.58
C GLN A 27 17.77 -4.82 -1.11
N ILE A 28 17.00 -5.48 -1.98
CA ILE A 28 15.72 -6.07 -1.59
C ILE A 28 15.92 -7.08 -0.45
N PHE A 29 16.88 -8.00 -0.55
CA PHE A 29 17.11 -9.00 0.50
C PHE A 29 17.75 -8.44 1.78
N THR A 30 18.30 -7.22 1.74
CA THR A 30 18.92 -6.56 2.92
C THR A 30 18.00 -5.55 3.58
N PHE A 31 17.32 -4.71 2.80
CA PHE A 31 16.52 -3.57 3.23
C PHE A 31 15.03 -3.74 2.99
N TRP A 32 14.62 -4.85 2.38
CA TRP A 32 13.23 -5.18 2.02
C TRP A 32 12.64 -4.27 0.93
N ALA A 33 13.48 -3.47 0.28
CA ALA A 33 13.17 -2.59 -0.84
C ALA A 33 14.45 -2.21 -1.59
N THR A 34 14.31 -1.68 -2.80
CA THR A 34 15.41 -1.00 -3.50
C THR A 34 15.57 0.45 -3.02
N VAL A 35 16.78 1.01 -3.19
CA VAL A 35 17.10 2.39 -2.80
C VAL A 35 17.02 3.32 -4.01
N GLY A 36 16.34 4.45 -3.85
CA GLY A 36 16.21 5.47 -4.88
C GLY A 36 15.39 4.97 -6.07
N SER A 37 15.90 5.18 -7.29
CA SER A 37 15.22 4.80 -8.53
C SER A 37 15.51 3.36 -8.99
N ARG A 38 16.31 2.58 -8.24
CA ARG A 38 16.71 1.22 -8.66
C ARG A 38 15.53 0.25 -8.62
N THR A 39 15.54 -0.75 -9.51
CA THR A 39 14.58 -1.87 -9.52
C THR A 39 15.32 -3.21 -9.44
N ALA A 40 14.60 -4.33 -9.48
CA ALA A 40 15.21 -5.66 -9.59
C ALA A 40 15.75 -5.98 -10.99
N PHE A 41 15.57 -5.09 -11.98
CA PHE A 41 15.94 -5.30 -13.37
C PHE A 41 17.00 -4.32 -13.84
N GLU A 42 18.00 -4.79 -14.59
CA GLU A 42 19.05 -3.96 -15.15
C GLU A 42 18.48 -2.99 -16.19
N GLY A 43 18.88 -1.72 -16.10
CA GLY A 43 18.48 -0.69 -17.06
C GLY A 43 17.03 -0.21 -16.92
N ILE A 44 16.26 -0.72 -15.94
CA ILE A 44 14.90 -0.26 -15.63
C ILE A 44 14.93 0.51 -14.30
N SER A 45 14.52 1.77 -14.35
CA SER A 45 14.49 2.67 -13.19
C SER A 45 13.06 3.09 -12.87
N SER A 46 12.73 3.13 -11.57
CA SER A 46 11.48 3.71 -11.07
C SER A 46 11.62 5.23 -10.93
N LEU A 47 10.58 5.98 -11.30
CA LEU A 47 10.51 7.41 -11.05
C LEU A 47 10.41 7.64 -9.52
N PRO A 48 11.33 8.41 -8.89
CA PRO A 48 11.26 8.62 -7.45
C PRO A 48 9.96 9.32 -7.03
N PRO A 49 9.39 8.99 -5.86
CA PRO A 49 8.20 9.66 -5.36
C PRO A 49 8.45 11.16 -5.17
N GLY A 50 7.42 11.99 -5.37
CA GLY A 50 7.54 13.44 -5.24
C GLY A 50 8.38 14.12 -6.35
N HIS A 51 8.62 13.43 -7.47
CA HIS A 51 9.37 13.97 -8.61
C HIS A 51 8.53 14.01 -9.90
N LEU A 52 8.90 14.94 -10.77
CA LEU A 52 8.41 15.10 -12.13
C LEU A 52 9.57 14.85 -13.10
N LEU A 53 9.38 13.94 -14.06
CA LEU A 53 10.30 13.74 -15.18
C LEU A 53 9.74 14.46 -16.41
N ILE A 54 10.52 15.40 -16.94
CA ILE A 54 10.20 16.18 -18.14
C ILE A 54 11.14 15.74 -19.25
N VAL A 55 10.56 15.34 -20.39
CA VAL A 55 11.32 14.93 -21.58
C VAL A 55 10.88 15.78 -22.75
N GLU A 56 11.79 16.64 -23.22
CA GLU A 56 11.51 17.62 -24.26
C GLU A 56 12.74 17.82 -25.16
N ASN A 57 12.56 17.83 -26.48
CA ASN A 57 13.62 18.08 -27.47
C ASN A 57 14.87 17.19 -27.29
N GLY A 58 14.69 15.94 -26.85
CA GLY A 58 15.78 15.00 -26.58
C GLY A 58 16.54 15.27 -25.27
N THR A 59 16.05 16.18 -24.43
CA THR A 59 16.57 16.45 -23.09
C THR A 59 15.66 15.87 -22.03
N GLU A 60 16.25 15.41 -20.93
CA GLU A 60 15.55 14.85 -19.77
C GLU A 60 15.87 15.69 -18.53
N ARG A 61 14.84 16.09 -17.78
CA ARG A 61 14.97 16.88 -16.56
C ARG A 61 14.10 16.29 -15.47
N LEU A 62 14.71 16.00 -14.33
CA LEU A 62 14.02 15.50 -13.14
C LEU A 62 13.91 16.62 -12.11
N GLU A 63 12.69 16.92 -11.67
CA GLU A 63 12.38 17.96 -10.69
C GLU A 63 11.68 17.37 -9.47
N ARG A 64 12.21 17.60 -8.28
CA ARG A 64 11.52 17.26 -7.03
C ARG A 64 10.53 18.35 -6.68
N TYR A 65 9.24 18.03 -6.66
CA TYR A 65 8.18 18.96 -6.26
C TYR A 65 7.73 18.76 -4.82
N TRP A 66 8.06 17.62 -4.20
CA TRP A 66 7.69 17.32 -2.82
C TRP A 66 8.71 16.39 -2.14
N ASP A 67 8.95 16.62 -0.85
CA ASP A 67 9.71 15.72 0.02
C ASP A 67 9.27 15.89 1.49
N TRP A 68 9.64 14.92 2.33
CA TRP A 68 9.48 15.02 3.76
C TRP A 68 10.40 16.10 4.33
N THR A 69 9.85 16.95 5.20
CA THR A 69 10.63 17.86 6.05
C THR A 69 10.45 17.42 7.48
N PHE A 70 11.52 16.89 8.09
CA PHE A 70 11.51 16.49 9.50
C PHE A 70 12.05 17.63 10.37
N PRO A 71 11.36 18.02 11.45
CA PRO A 71 11.88 19.03 12.36
C PRO A 71 13.16 18.52 13.03
N ALA A 72 14.09 19.43 13.36
CA ALA A 72 15.25 19.03 14.14
C ALA A 72 14.81 18.59 15.54
N ARG A 73 15.69 17.84 16.23
CA ARG A 73 15.40 17.35 17.58
C ARG A 73 15.10 18.54 18.52
N GLY A 74 13.88 18.57 19.06
CA GLY A 74 13.42 19.64 19.95
C GLY A 74 12.67 20.78 19.25
N GLU A 75 12.56 20.76 17.93
CA GLU A 75 11.82 21.76 17.13
C GLU A 75 10.40 21.29 16.75
N GLY A 76 9.91 20.24 17.39
CA GLY A 76 8.53 19.78 17.21
C GLY A 76 7.52 20.82 17.69
N ALA A 77 6.33 20.83 17.10
CA ALA A 77 5.25 21.68 17.55
C ALA A 77 4.92 21.35 19.03
N ASN A 78 4.95 22.37 19.89
CA ASN A 78 4.62 22.23 21.31
C ASN A 78 3.09 22.24 21.48
N LEU A 79 2.44 21.16 21.03
CA LEU A 79 1.00 20.98 21.11
C LEU A 79 0.64 20.20 22.39
N SER A 80 -0.50 20.55 22.99
CA SER A 80 -1.13 19.66 23.97
C SER A 80 -1.57 18.35 23.30
N ILE A 81 -1.69 17.27 24.06
CA ILE A 81 -2.14 15.97 23.54
C ILE A 81 -3.53 16.10 22.90
N GLU A 82 -4.42 16.88 23.50
CA GLU A 82 -5.78 17.10 23.02
C GLU A 82 -5.77 17.83 21.68
N THR A 83 -4.91 18.85 21.54
CA THR A 83 -4.78 19.61 20.29
C THR A 83 -4.20 18.74 19.18
N ALA A 84 -3.18 17.92 19.50
CA ALA A 84 -2.59 16.99 18.55
C ALA A 84 -3.59 15.90 18.12
N ALA A 85 -4.38 15.38 19.06
CA ALA A 85 -5.39 14.36 18.79
C ALA A 85 -6.51 14.88 17.87
N GLU A 86 -6.98 16.12 18.09
CA GLU A 86 -7.99 16.73 17.23
C GLU A 86 -7.43 17.05 15.84
N ALA A 87 -6.20 17.56 15.75
CA ALA A 87 -5.54 17.79 14.47
C ALA A 87 -5.38 16.49 13.67
N LEU A 88 -4.93 15.41 14.33
CA LEU A 88 -4.81 14.09 13.71
C LEU A 88 -6.17 13.57 13.23
N ARG A 89 -7.21 13.67 14.07
CA ARG A 89 -8.57 13.25 13.70
C ARG A 89 -9.08 14.00 12.48
N SER A 90 -8.89 15.32 12.44
CA SER A 90 -9.30 16.16 11.32
C SER A 90 -8.59 15.77 10.02
N LEU A 91 -7.26 15.61 10.06
CA LEU A 91 -6.46 15.20 8.92
C LEU A 91 -6.83 13.80 8.41
N LEU A 92 -7.00 12.84 9.32
CA LEU A 92 -7.44 11.48 8.95
C LEU A 92 -8.86 11.47 8.38
N SER A 93 -9.78 12.24 8.95
CA SER A 93 -11.15 12.36 8.45
C SER A 93 -11.17 12.95 7.05
N ASP A 94 -10.36 13.98 6.79
CA ASP A 94 -10.27 14.60 5.47
C ASP A 94 -9.64 13.68 4.44
N ALA A 95 -8.56 12.97 4.80
CA ALA A 95 -7.95 11.95 3.94
C ALA A 95 -9.00 10.91 3.55
N VAL A 96 -9.62 10.23 4.53
CA VAL A 96 -10.64 9.21 4.27
C VAL A 96 -11.77 9.74 3.39
N ARG A 97 -12.26 10.96 3.65
CA ARG A 97 -13.28 11.61 2.81
C ARG A 97 -12.83 11.79 1.35
N LEU A 98 -11.55 12.11 1.10
CA LEU A 98 -11.01 12.20 -0.26
C LEU A 98 -10.93 10.83 -0.94
N GLN A 99 -10.53 9.78 -0.21
CA GLN A 99 -10.47 8.41 -0.75
C GLN A 99 -11.85 7.78 -0.99
N LEU A 100 -12.91 8.27 -0.35
CA LEU A 100 -14.29 7.82 -0.58
C LEU A 100 -14.92 8.38 -1.86
N ARG A 101 -14.25 9.30 -2.58
CA ARG A 101 -14.74 9.84 -3.86
C ARG A 101 -14.50 8.82 -4.97
N ALA A 102 -15.51 7.99 -5.24
CA ALA A 102 -15.47 6.97 -6.29
C ALA A 102 -16.79 6.92 -7.06
N ASP A 103 -16.71 6.56 -8.35
CA ASP A 103 -17.88 6.28 -9.20
C ASP A 103 -18.51 4.91 -8.92
N VAL A 104 -17.94 4.16 -7.96
CA VAL A 104 -18.35 2.82 -7.55
C VAL A 104 -18.46 2.74 -6.03
N ARG A 105 -19.12 1.69 -5.52
CA ARG A 105 -19.18 1.44 -4.07
C ARG A 105 -17.78 1.22 -3.52
N VAL A 106 -17.47 1.90 -2.42
CA VAL A 106 -16.22 1.73 -1.69
C VAL A 106 -16.39 0.69 -0.59
N GLY A 107 -15.51 -0.30 -0.57
CA GLY A 107 -15.35 -1.25 0.53
C GLY A 107 -14.13 -0.90 1.38
N ALA A 108 -14.15 -1.28 2.65
CA ALA A 108 -12.99 -1.15 3.53
C ALA A 108 -12.49 -2.52 4.00
N TYR A 109 -11.18 -2.74 3.88
CA TYR A 109 -10.54 -3.85 4.56
C TYR A 109 -10.54 -3.60 6.07
N LEU A 110 -11.02 -4.57 6.85
CA LEU A 110 -11.08 -4.51 8.30
C LEU A 110 -10.20 -5.61 8.88
N SER A 111 -9.07 -5.21 9.46
CA SER A 111 -8.28 -6.11 10.32
C SER A 111 -8.78 -6.04 11.76
N GLY A 112 -8.19 -6.83 12.66
CA GLY A 112 -8.44 -6.72 14.10
C GLY A 112 -7.69 -5.57 14.77
N GLY A 113 -6.90 -4.81 14.01
CA GLY A 113 -6.06 -3.73 14.52
C GLY A 113 -6.75 -2.37 14.65
N LEU A 114 -6.11 -1.46 15.36
CA LEU A 114 -6.61 -0.10 15.60
C LEU A 114 -6.66 0.74 14.31
N ASP A 115 -5.68 0.58 13.42
CA ASP A 115 -5.53 1.41 12.23
C ASP A 115 -6.70 1.22 11.25
N SER A 116 -6.97 -0.02 10.86
CA SER A 116 -8.07 -0.36 9.96
C SER A 116 -9.42 -0.08 10.60
N SER A 117 -9.56 -0.31 11.91
CA SER A 117 -10.76 0.04 12.68
C SER A 117 -11.03 1.55 12.67
N GLY A 118 -9.99 2.37 12.86
CA GLY A 118 -10.08 3.82 12.81
C GLY A 118 -10.47 4.33 11.42
N ILE A 119 -9.84 3.81 10.37
CA ILE A 119 -10.19 4.13 8.98
C ILE A 119 -11.63 3.71 8.67
N ALA A 120 -12.05 2.50 9.05
CA ALA A 120 -13.40 2.01 8.82
C ALA A 120 -14.46 2.84 9.58
N ALA A 121 -14.16 3.29 10.80
CA ALA A 121 -15.04 4.17 11.56
C ALA A 121 -15.23 5.53 10.87
N LEU A 122 -14.13 6.17 10.45
CA LEU A 122 -14.18 7.44 9.71
C LEU A 122 -14.90 7.29 8.36
N ALA A 123 -14.65 6.17 7.66
CA ALA A 123 -15.29 5.86 6.39
C ALA A 123 -16.81 5.69 6.57
N ARG A 124 -17.22 4.93 7.58
CA ARG A 124 -18.63 4.71 7.93
C ARG A 124 -19.34 5.99 8.34
N GLN A 125 -18.66 6.87 9.08
CA GLN A 125 -19.19 8.17 9.47
C GLN A 125 -19.40 9.08 8.26
N THR A 126 -18.48 9.04 7.29
CA THR A 126 -18.51 9.93 6.11
C THR A 126 -19.47 9.43 5.03
N ALA A 127 -19.46 8.13 4.72
CA ALA A 127 -20.24 7.55 3.62
C ALA A 127 -21.67 7.16 4.01
N GLY A 128 -21.96 6.96 5.31
CA GLY A 128 -23.26 6.48 5.80
C GLY A 128 -23.50 4.98 5.55
N GLU A 129 -23.19 4.47 4.36
CA GLU A 129 -23.17 3.04 4.05
C GLU A 129 -21.73 2.59 3.79
N LEU A 130 -21.30 1.51 4.44
CA LEU A 130 -19.98 0.92 4.24
C LEU A 130 -20.12 -0.61 4.22
N GLN A 131 -19.43 -1.24 3.28
CA GLN A 131 -19.20 -2.69 3.29
C GLN A 131 -17.77 -2.93 3.71
N THR A 132 -17.57 -3.89 4.60
CA THR A 132 -16.23 -4.28 5.05
C THR A 132 -15.95 -5.71 4.67
N PHE A 133 -14.67 -6.01 4.46
CA PHE A 133 -14.21 -7.38 4.29
C PHE A 133 -12.96 -7.62 5.12
N SER A 134 -12.73 -8.87 5.50
CA SER A 134 -11.53 -9.28 6.22
C SER A 134 -11.02 -10.62 5.73
N ILE A 135 -9.82 -10.95 6.18
CA ILE A 135 -9.19 -12.25 5.95
C ILE A 135 -8.99 -12.90 7.32
N THR A 136 -9.31 -14.19 7.38
CA THR A 136 -9.20 -15.05 8.56
C THR A 136 -8.35 -16.27 8.20
N PHE A 137 -7.63 -16.80 9.18
CA PHE A 137 -6.70 -17.92 9.01
C PHE A 137 -7.10 -19.06 9.96
N ASP A 138 -6.65 -20.27 9.65
CA ASP A 138 -6.90 -21.44 10.51
C ASP A 138 -5.99 -21.45 11.74
N GLU A 139 -4.81 -20.88 11.59
CA GLU A 139 -3.84 -20.73 12.65
C GLU A 139 -4.27 -19.63 13.61
N ALA A 140 -4.55 -20.01 14.87
CA ALA A 140 -5.02 -19.09 15.90
C ALA A 140 -4.07 -17.91 16.18
N GLU A 141 -2.77 -18.03 15.83
CA GLU A 141 -1.80 -16.93 15.93
C GLU A 141 -2.10 -15.79 14.95
N TYR A 142 -2.72 -16.09 13.81
CA TYR A 142 -3.01 -15.13 12.74
C TYR A 142 -4.51 -14.79 12.64
N ASP A 143 -5.38 -15.50 13.35
CA ASP A 143 -6.82 -15.23 13.33
C ASP A 143 -7.21 -14.02 14.18
N GLU A 144 -7.47 -12.90 13.51
CA GLU A 144 -8.00 -11.67 14.10
C GLU A 144 -9.55 -11.62 14.08
N GLY A 145 -10.22 -12.70 13.65
CA GLY A 145 -11.65 -12.73 13.35
C GLY A 145 -12.56 -12.28 14.49
N ARG A 146 -12.15 -12.50 15.74
CA ARG A 146 -12.90 -11.99 16.92
C ARG A 146 -13.00 -10.47 16.92
N PHE A 147 -11.88 -9.78 16.71
CA PHE A 147 -11.82 -8.31 16.72
C PHE A 147 -12.48 -7.71 15.48
N GLN A 148 -12.29 -8.35 14.33
CA GLN A 148 -12.95 -7.97 13.07
C GLN A 148 -14.48 -7.99 13.23
N ARG A 149 -15.05 -9.07 13.78
CA ARG A 149 -16.50 -9.17 14.05
C ARG A 149 -16.98 -8.13 15.05
N GLN A 150 -16.25 -7.95 16.16
CA GLN A 150 -16.59 -6.96 17.18
C GLN A 150 -16.68 -5.55 16.58
N MET A 151 -15.72 -5.17 15.73
CA MET A 151 -15.71 -3.86 15.11
C MET A 151 -16.80 -3.70 14.04
N ALA A 152 -17.04 -4.74 13.23
CA ALA A 152 -18.12 -4.73 12.25
C ALA A 152 -19.51 -4.57 12.90
N GLU A 153 -19.75 -5.28 14.00
CA GLU A 153 -20.97 -5.16 14.81
C GLU A 153 -21.10 -3.77 15.41
N HIS A 154 -20.02 -3.22 15.97
CA HIS A 154 -19.99 -1.87 16.53
C HIS A 154 -20.34 -0.80 15.49
N LEU A 155 -19.85 -0.94 14.27
CA LEU A 155 -20.12 0.00 13.17
C LEU A 155 -21.49 -0.24 12.49
N GLY A 156 -22.14 -1.37 12.75
CA GLY A 156 -23.39 -1.77 12.10
C GLY A 156 -23.24 -1.89 10.57
N VAL A 157 -22.12 -2.43 10.10
CA VAL A 157 -21.79 -2.56 8.66
C VAL A 157 -21.99 -3.96 8.14
N LYS A 158 -22.23 -4.09 6.83
CA LYS A 158 -22.24 -5.40 6.17
C LYS A 158 -20.80 -5.88 6.04
N HIS A 159 -20.50 -7.03 6.65
CA HIS A 159 -19.16 -7.59 6.71
C HIS A 159 -19.05 -8.95 6.03
N ALA A 160 -17.98 -9.17 5.28
CA ALA A 160 -17.63 -10.46 4.68
C ALA A 160 -16.24 -10.90 5.15
N ALA A 161 -16.17 -12.05 5.82
CA ALA A 161 -14.89 -12.66 6.19
C ALA A 161 -14.53 -13.74 5.17
N LEU A 162 -13.34 -13.64 4.59
CA LEU A 162 -12.77 -14.66 3.73
C LEU A 162 -11.81 -15.52 4.55
N ARG A 163 -11.96 -16.84 4.46
CA ARG A 163 -11.02 -17.78 5.07
C ARG A 163 -9.89 -18.04 4.07
N CYS A 164 -8.65 -17.85 4.49
CA CYS A 164 -7.46 -18.09 3.71
C CYS A 164 -6.62 -19.20 4.35
N THR A 165 -6.25 -20.18 3.54
CA THR A 165 -5.39 -21.30 3.92
C THR A 165 -3.99 -21.14 3.34
N ALA A 166 -3.01 -21.88 3.87
CA ALA A 166 -1.67 -21.93 3.29
C ALA A 166 -1.66 -22.38 1.81
N ARG A 167 -2.64 -23.19 1.40
CA ARG A 167 -2.80 -23.59 0.00
C ARG A 167 -3.20 -22.40 -0.88
N ASP A 168 -4.16 -21.60 -0.43
CA ASP A 168 -4.63 -20.43 -1.17
C ASP A 168 -3.47 -19.41 -1.35
N ILE A 169 -2.65 -19.23 -0.31
CA ILE A 169 -1.43 -18.41 -0.38
C ILE A 169 -0.47 -18.94 -1.46
N GLY A 170 -0.22 -20.25 -1.48
CA GLY A 170 0.68 -20.88 -2.45
C GLY A 170 0.16 -20.77 -3.89
N GLU A 171 -1.15 -20.92 -4.08
CA GLU A 171 -1.81 -20.79 -5.39
C GLU A 171 -1.81 -19.34 -5.89
N ALA A 172 -1.99 -18.35 -5.00
CA ALA A 172 -1.97 -16.92 -5.34
C ALA A 172 -0.56 -16.32 -5.50
N PHE A 173 0.49 -17.01 -5.02
CA PHE A 173 1.85 -16.47 -5.00
C PHE A 173 2.40 -16.09 -6.38
N PRO A 174 2.25 -16.88 -7.45
CA PRO A 174 2.71 -16.49 -8.78
C PRO A 174 2.06 -15.19 -9.28
N ASP A 175 0.74 -15.05 -9.08
CA ASP A 175 0.01 -13.84 -9.46
C ASP A 175 0.46 -12.64 -8.64
N LEU A 176 0.70 -12.83 -7.34
CA LEU A 176 1.27 -11.79 -6.49
C LEU A 176 2.62 -11.30 -7.04
N ILE A 177 3.55 -12.19 -7.39
CA ILE A 177 4.85 -11.82 -7.98
C ILE A 177 4.66 -11.10 -9.32
N TRP A 178 3.72 -11.56 -10.15
CA TRP A 178 3.39 -10.93 -11.41
C TRP A 178 2.90 -9.48 -11.25
N HIS A 179 2.10 -9.22 -10.22
CA HIS A 179 1.58 -7.89 -9.93
C HIS A 179 2.57 -6.99 -9.19
N THR A 180 3.40 -7.53 -8.29
CA THR A 180 4.38 -6.73 -7.52
C THR A 180 5.65 -6.43 -8.31
N GLU A 181 5.99 -7.23 -9.31
CA GLU A 181 7.16 -7.08 -10.19
C GLU A 181 8.50 -6.95 -9.43
N SER A 182 8.53 -7.50 -8.22
CA SER A 182 9.66 -7.44 -7.31
C SER A 182 9.61 -8.66 -6.39
N PRO A 183 10.77 -9.24 -6.02
CA PRO A 183 10.84 -10.23 -4.96
C PRO A 183 10.20 -9.71 -3.67
N ILE A 184 9.34 -10.53 -3.07
CA ILE A 184 8.70 -10.26 -1.79
C ILE A 184 9.31 -11.15 -0.72
N LEU A 185 9.40 -10.64 0.51
CA LEU A 185 10.01 -11.36 1.64
C LEU A 185 8.98 -11.95 2.59
N ARG A 186 7.70 -11.67 2.36
CA ARG A 186 6.56 -12.16 3.14
C ARG A 186 5.39 -12.39 2.20
N THR A 187 4.64 -13.46 2.46
CA THR A 187 3.45 -13.83 1.69
C THR A 187 2.18 -13.13 2.18
N ALA A 188 2.28 -12.23 3.16
CA ALA A 188 1.16 -11.48 3.74
C ALA A 188 0.27 -10.74 2.72
N PRO A 189 0.77 -10.28 1.54
CA PRO A 189 -0.11 -9.73 0.51
C PRO A 189 -0.88 -10.76 -0.31
N ALA A 190 -0.47 -12.04 -0.34
CA ALA A 190 -1.09 -13.06 -1.19
C ALA A 190 -2.57 -13.30 -0.87
N PRO A 191 -3.01 -13.29 0.40
CA PRO A 191 -4.43 -13.39 0.73
C PRO A 191 -5.31 -12.28 0.13
N LEU A 192 -4.75 -11.11 -0.21
CA LEU A 192 -5.49 -10.02 -0.87
C LEU A 192 -5.72 -10.24 -2.37
N MET A 193 -5.19 -11.33 -2.93
CA MET A 193 -5.39 -11.73 -4.33
C MET A 193 -6.61 -12.66 -4.51
N LEU A 194 -7.27 -13.07 -3.42
CA LEU A 194 -8.35 -14.05 -3.41
C LEU A 194 -9.74 -13.44 -3.65
#